data_AF-A0A366IVE4-F1
#
_entry.id   AF-A0A366IVE4-F1
#
_cell.length_a   1.000
_cell.length_b   1.000
_cell.length_c   1.000
_cell.angle_alpha   90.00
_cell.angle_beta   90.00
_cell.angle_gamma   90.00
#
_symmetry.space_group_name_H-M   'P 1'
#
loop_
_entity.id
_entity.type
_entity.pdbx_description
1 polymer ?
#
loop_
_entity_poly.entity_id
_entity_poly.type
_entity_poly.pdbx_seq_one_letter_code
_entity_poly.pdbx_strand_id
1 'polypeptide(L)'
;MSKRDKSQSQWNELGLDDLRSLEPEQRLPCPGLVNAAHDFDSAFQILLEAFSLESDLDSIKLEAQHIGLIDIKGNDLKHIVEKRSDARERFVYYALTTIQDPFEIWLSDYEDRTQRFQLIGTFESRAQMLVVIAKYENQTLWNFMHTEAKKLNKHRCGKLIFQRKRVIA
;
A
#
# COMPACT_ATOMS: atom_id res chain seq x y z
N MET A 1 14.60 8.40 -4.89
CA MET A 1 13.44 7.56 -5.26
C MET A 1 13.20 7.72 -6.75
N SER A 2 13.25 6.65 -7.54
CA SER A 2 13.00 6.72 -9.00
C SER A 2 11.55 7.14 -9.28
N LYS A 3 11.34 7.88 -10.38
CA LYS A 3 10.00 8.32 -10.82
C LYS A 3 9.34 7.22 -11.66
N ARG A 4 8.01 7.24 -11.71
CA ARG A 4 7.24 6.35 -12.58
C ARG A 4 7.38 6.81 -14.02
N ASP A 5 7.43 5.84 -14.94
CA ASP A 5 7.37 6.12 -16.36
C ASP A 5 6.03 6.79 -16.70
N LYS A 6 6.09 7.95 -17.34
CA LYS A 6 4.93 8.79 -17.66
C LYS A 6 4.18 8.33 -18.92
N SER A 7 4.76 7.43 -19.71
CA SER A 7 4.12 6.89 -20.93
C SER A 7 3.03 5.84 -20.63
N GLN A 8 2.94 5.41 -19.36
CA GLN A 8 2.00 4.39 -18.92
C GLN A 8 0.56 4.88 -18.90
N SER A 9 -0.35 4.00 -19.30
CA SER A 9 -1.79 4.27 -19.24
C SER A 9 -2.24 4.67 -17.84
N GLN A 10 -3.15 5.64 -17.78
CA GLN A 10 -3.74 6.14 -16.54
C GLN A 10 -5.16 5.60 -16.35
N TRP A 11 -5.64 5.57 -15.10
CA TRP A 11 -6.99 5.10 -14.77
C TRP A 11 -8.13 5.71 -15.59
N ASN A 12 -8.05 7.00 -15.91
CA ASN A 12 -9.07 7.73 -16.65
C ASN A 12 -9.07 7.35 -18.14
N GLU A 13 -7.90 7.02 -18.70
CA GLU A 13 -7.77 6.51 -20.07
C GLU A 13 -8.35 5.10 -20.19
N LEU A 14 -8.34 4.35 -19.09
CA LEU A 14 -8.94 3.02 -18.97
C LEU A 14 -10.44 3.07 -18.61
N GLY A 15 -11.03 4.27 -18.54
CA GLY A 15 -12.45 4.47 -18.27
C GLY A 15 -12.87 4.10 -16.85
N LEU A 16 -11.93 4.08 -15.88
CA LEU A 16 -12.27 3.79 -14.49
C LEU A 16 -12.82 5.03 -13.79
N ASP A 17 -13.66 4.81 -12.79
CA ASP A 17 -14.23 5.89 -11.98
C ASP A 17 -13.18 6.60 -11.14
N ASP A 18 -13.39 7.88 -10.87
CA ASP A 18 -12.57 8.64 -9.92
C ASP A 18 -12.78 8.10 -8.50
N LEU A 19 -11.70 7.85 -7.74
CA LEU A 19 -11.83 7.34 -6.37
C LEU A 19 -12.65 8.25 -5.42
N ARG A 20 -12.83 9.54 -5.78
CA ARG A 20 -13.67 10.48 -5.03
C ARG A 20 -15.16 10.17 -5.13
N SER A 21 -15.60 9.57 -6.23
CA SER A 21 -17.01 9.24 -6.48
C SER A 21 -17.35 7.80 -6.11
N LEU A 22 -16.47 7.10 -5.39
CA LEU A 22 -16.79 5.76 -4.89
C LEU A 22 -17.87 5.83 -3.81
N GLU A 23 -18.92 5.06 -4.03
CA GLU A 23 -20.01 4.87 -3.08
C GLU A 23 -19.54 4.17 -1.79
N PRO A 24 -20.22 4.34 -0.65
CA PRO A 24 -19.86 3.71 0.61
C PRO A 24 -19.64 2.20 0.51
N GLU A 25 -20.45 1.48 -0.26
CA GLU A 25 -20.36 0.01 -0.42
C GLU A 25 -19.13 -0.44 -1.22
N GLN A 26 -18.39 0.50 -1.84
CA GLN A 26 -17.10 0.24 -2.49
C GLN A 26 -15.91 0.35 -1.53
N ARG A 27 -16.16 0.78 -0.30
CA ARG A 27 -15.15 1.08 0.70
C ARG A 27 -15.22 0.04 1.81
N LEU A 28 -14.06 -0.32 2.33
CA LEU A 28 -14.00 -1.18 3.51
C LEU A 28 -14.31 -0.37 4.77
N PRO A 29 -14.82 -1.02 5.83
CA PRO A 29 -14.89 -0.43 7.14
C PRO A 29 -13.52 0.08 7.59
N CYS A 30 -13.50 1.18 8.34
CA CYS A 30 -12.28 1.72 8.95
C CYS A 30 -11.69 0.68 9.93
N PRO A 31 -10.46 0.17 9.73
CA PRO A 31 -9.87 -0.83 10.63
C PRO A 31 -9.33 -0.24 11.95
N GLY A 32 -9.49 1.08 12.15
CA GLY A 32 -8.96 1.78 13.32
C GLY A 32 -7.54 2.29 13.13
N LEU A 33 -7.11 3.15 14.07
CA LEU A 33 -5.75 3.69 14.13
C LEU A 33 -5.09 3.25 15.43
N VAL A 34 -3.78 3.02 15.38
CA VAL A 34 -2.97 2.94 16.60
C VAL A 34 -2.53 4.35 17.02
N ASN A 35 -2.19 4.49 18.31
CA ASN A 35 -1.68 5.74 18.84
C ASN A 35 -0.33 6.09 18.18
N ALA A 36 -0.10 7.38 17.95
CA ALA A 36 1.17 7.83 17.42
C ALA A 36 2.27 7.57 18.45
N ALA A 37 3.38 6.99 18.00
CA ALA A 37 4.56 6.85 18.85
C ALA A 37 5.30 8.19 18.93
N HIS A 38 5.88 8.46 20.10
CA HIS A 38 6.56 9.71 20.42
C HIS A 38 7.96 9.81 19.81
N ASP A 39 8.60 8.67 19.53
CA ASP A 39 9.93 8.57 18.93
C ASP A 39 9.96 7.57 17.77
N PHE A 40 11.14 7.37 17.20
CA PHE A 40 11.36 6.45 16.09
C PHE A 40 11.29 4.98 16.54
N ASP A 41 11.98 4.62 17.62
CA ASP A 41 12.08 3.23 18.07
C ASP A 41 10.72 2.65 18.46
N SER A 42 9.91 3.43 19.19
CA SER A 42 8.53 3.05 19.54
C SER A 42 7.66 2.90 18.30
N ALA A 43 7.83 3.76 17.29
CA ALA A 43 7.05 3.67 16.05
C ALA A 43 7.45 2.47 15.20
N PHE A 44 8.74 2.17 15.18
CA PHE A 44 9.29 0.99 14.55
C PHE A 44 8.80 -0.28 15.23
N GLN A 45 8.78 -0.30 16.56
CA GLN A 45 8.26 -1.42 17.36
C GLN A 45 6.78 -1.69 17.06
N ILE A 46 5.95 -0.66 16.93
CA ILE A 46 4.54 -0.80 16.50
C ILE A 46 4.44 -1.53 15.14
N LEU A 47 5.33 -1.23 14.20
CA LEU A 47 5.33 -1.91 12.91
C LEU A 47 5.76 -3.37 13.04
N LEU A 48 6.83 -3.64 13.78
CA LEU A 48 7.31 -5.01 14.02
C LEU A 48 6.19 -5.87 14.62
N GLU A 49 5.56 -5.41 15.70
CA GLU A 49 4.46 -6.11 16.36
C GLU A 49 3.28 -6.36 15.42
N ALA A 50 2.85 -5.34 14.67
CA ALA A 50 1.72 -5.46 13.74
C ALA A 50 2.00 -6.46 12.61
N PHE A 51 3.25 -6.62 12.18
CA PHE A 51 3.66 -7.62 11.19
C PHE A 51 4.15 -8.94 11.82
N SER A 52 4.01 -9.12 13.15
CA SER A 52 4.45 -10.32 13.87
C SER A 52 5.94 -10.63 13.70
N LEU A 53 6.77 -9.58 13.76
CA LEU A 53 8.23 -9.66 13.78
C LEU A 53 8.75 -9.31 15.17
N GLU A 54 9.77 -10.03 15.66
CA GLU A 54 10.36 -9.76 16.98
C GLU A 54 11.51 -8.74 16.90
N SER A 55 12.17 -8.64 15.74
CA SER A 55 13.35 -7.79 15.53
C SER A 55 13.49 -7.31 14.08
N ASP A 56 14.45 -6.41 13.85
CA ASP A 56 14.78 -5.92 12.50
C ASP A 56 15.52 -6.96 11.63
N LEU A 57 16.00 -8.04 12.23
CA LEU A 57 16.64 -9.16 11.54
C LEU A 57 15.61 -10.19 11.02
N ASP A 58 14.39 -10.14 11.53
CA ASP A 58 13.35 -11.09 11.17
C ASP A 58 12.72 -10.77 9.82
N SER A 59 12.13 -11.80 9.23
CA SER A 59 11.29 -11.66 8.06
C SER A 59 10.14 -12.64 8.09
N ILE A 60 9.00 -12.23 7.54
CA ILE A 60 7.81 -13.06 7.37
C ILE A 60 7.34 -13.00 5.93
N LYS A 61 6.71 -14.09 5.48
CA LYS A 61 5.97 -14.10 4.22
C LYS A 61 4.49 -13.92 4.51
N LEU A 62 3.89 -12.94 3.86
CA LEU A 62 2.46 -12.67 3.95
C LEU A 62 1.82 -12.94 2.59
N GLU A 63 0.69 -13.64 2.57
CA GLU A 63 -0.10 -13.80 1.34
C GLU A 63 -0.79 -12.46 1.03
N ALA A 64 -0.49 -11.87 -0.12
CA ALA A 64 -1.16 -10.68 -0.64
C ALA A 64 -2.12 -11.10 -1.75
N GLN A 65 -3.41 -10.78 -1.56
CA GLN A 65 -4.46 -11.26 -2.46
C GLN A 65 -4.18 -10.81 -3.90
N HIS A 66 -4.34 -11.75 -4.85
CA HIS A 66 -4.12 -11.56 -6.29
C HIS A 66 -2.67 -11.33 -6.77
N ILE A 67 -1.69 -11.22 -5.88
CA ILE A 67 -0.26 -11.13 -6.26
C ILE A 67 0.63 -12.17 -5.56
N GLY A 68 0.09 -13.00 -4.66
CA GLY A 68 0.80 -14.10 -4.00
C GLY A 68 1.63 -13.64 -2.81
N LEU A 69 2.64 -14.43 -2.44
CA LEU A 69 3.49 -14.16 -1.27
C LEU A 69 4.31 -12.88 -1.46
N ILE A 70 4.33 -12.06 -0.41
CA ILE A 70 5.24 -10.92 -0.25
C ILE A 70 6.14 -11.13 0.97
N ASP A 71 7.39 -10.71 0.85
CA ASP A 71 8.33 -10.66 1.96
C ASP A 71 8.16 -9.34 2.73
N ILE A 72 8.11 -9.45 4.04
CA ILE A 72 8.16 -8.32 4.97
C ILE A 72 9.40 -8.52 5.82
N LYS A 73 10.38 -7.62 5.66
CA LYS A 73 11.66 -7.67 6.36
C LYS A 73 11.67 -6.58 7.43
N GLY A 74 12.03 -6.92 8.66
CA GLY A 74 12.03 -5.98 9.78
C GLY A 74 12.86 -4.73 9.47
N ASN A 75 14.07 -4.89 8.94
CA ASN A 75 14.94 -3.76 8.59
C ASN A 75 14.34 -2.80 7.54
N ASP A 76 13.51 -3.28 6.62
CA ASP A 76 12.89 -2.45 5.58
C ASP A 76 11.75 -1.58 6.15
N LEU A 77 11.13 -1.99 7.27
CA LEU A 77 10.06 -1.23 7.93
C LEU A 77 10.55 0.10 8.53
N LYS A 78 11.85 0.23 8.83
CA LYS A 78 12.48 1.48 9.30
C LYS A 78 12.19 2.65 8.36
N HIS A 79 12.24 2.40 7.05
CA HIS A 79 12.01 3.41 6.02
C HIS A 79 10.56 3.93 5.99
N ILE A 80 9.61 3.21 6.57
CA ILE A 80 8.20 3.62 6.66
C ILE A 80 8.01 4.68 7.74
N VAL A 81 8.74 4.55 8.85
CA VAL A 81 8.63 5.45 10.01
C VAL A 81 9.69 6.55 10.05
N GLU A 82 10.70 6.53 9.18
CA GLU A 82 11.80 7.51 9.16
C GLU A 82 11.32 8.97 9.23
N LYS A 83 10.29 9.32 8.46
CA LYS A 83 9.66 10.65 8.52
C LYS A 83 8.60 10.71 9.62
N ARG A 84 9.02 10.94 10.86
CA ARG A 84 8.14 10.94 12.06
C ARG A 84 6.93 11.87 11.98
N SER A 85 7.02 13.01 11.30
CA SER A 85 5.88 13.93 11.14
C SER A 85 4.71 13.35 10.35
N ASP A 86 4.92 12.28 9.57
CA ASP A 86 3.84 11.57 8.88
C ASP A 86 3.12 10.55 9.78
N ALA A 87 3.73 10.15 10.92
CA ALA A 87 3.22 9.17 11.89
C ALA A 87 2.55 7.94 11.23
N ARG A 88 3.25 7.32 10.27
CA ARG A 88 2.68 6.28 9.41
C ARG A 88 2.28 5.02 10.15
N GLU A 89 2.97 4.70 11.25
CA GLU A 89 2.68 3.54 12.10
C GLU A 89 1.22 3.48 12.54
N ARG A 90 0.59 4.64 12.73
CA ARG A 90 -0.82 4.79 13.09
C ARG A 90 -1.77 4.05 12.15
N PHE A 91 -1.37 3.92 10.88
CA PHE A 91 -2.18 3.36 9.81
C PHE A 91 -1.78 1.93 9.45
N VAL A 92 -1.02 1.23 10.29
CA VAL A 92 -0.56 -0.13 9.97
C VAL A 92 -1.70 -1.11 9.69
N TYR A 93 -2.83 -1.01 10.41
CA TYR A 93 -4.00 -1.85 10.12
C TYR A 93 -4.68 -1.51 8.79
N TYR A 94 -4.64 -0.25 8.35
CA TYR A 94 -5.06 0.08 6.98
C TYR A 94 -4.16 -0.60 5.94
N ALA A 95 -2.85 -0.66 6.18
CA ALA A 95 -1.91 -1.33 5.28
C ALA A 95 -2.14 -2.84 5.25
N LEU A 96 -2.28 -3.49 6.41
CA LEU A 96 -2.60 -4.91 6.52
C LEU A 96 -3.92 -5.25 5.81
N THR A 97 -4.98 -4.48 6.05
CA THR A 97 -6.25 -4.66 5.36
C THR A 97 -6.11 -4.46 3.85
N THR A 98 -5.31 -3.49 3.39
CA THR A 98 -5.07 -3.28 1.95
C THR A 98 -4.30 -4.42 1.30
N ILE A 99 -3.40 -5.08 2.03
CA ILE A 99 -2.67 -6.27 1.53
C ILE A 99 -3.62 -7.46 1.36
N GLN A 100 -4.54 -7.64 2.32
CA GLN A 100 -5.49 -8.75 2.34
C GLN A 100 -6.68 -8.56 1.41
N ASP A 101 -7.18 -7.33 1.29
CA ASP A 101 -8.31 -6.97 0.45
C ASP A 101 -8.06 -5.59 -0.14
N PRO A 102 -7.33 -5.48 -1.28
CA PRO A 102 -7.15 -4.23 -2.01
C PRO A 102 -8.40 -3.88 -2.83
N PHE A 103 -8.68 -2.59 -3.00
CA PHE A 103 -9.69 -2.13 -3.96
C PHE A 103 -9.20 -2.28 -5.40
N GLU A 104 -7.95 -1.88 -5.66
CA GLU A 104 -7.27 -2.04 -6.94
C GLU A 104 -5.80 -2.42 -6.74
N ILE A 105 -5.24 -3.16 -7.69
CA ILE A 105 -3.81 -3.47 -7.77
C ILE A 105 -3.30 -3.02 -9.13
N TRP A 106 -2.27 -2.17 -9.13
CA TRP A 106 -1.62 -1.71 -10.35
C TRP A 106 -0.17 -2.16 -10.38
N LEU A 107 0.32 -2.61 -11.52
CA LEU A 107 1.74 -2.82 -11.77
C LEU A 107 2.27 -1.62 -12.56
N SER A 108 3.12 -0.81 -11.91
CA SER A 108 3.73 0.37 -12.52
C SER A 108 5.22 0.18 -12.79
N ASP A 109 5.65 0.60 -13.97
CA ASP A 109 7.04 0.72 -14.39
C ASP A 109 7.66 2.03 -13.88
N TYR A 110 8.93 1.97 -13.51
CA TYR A 110 9.73 3.09 -13.05
C TYR A 110 10.88 3.36 -14.03
N GLU A 111 11.38 4.61 -14.04
CA GLU A 111 12.48 5.06 -14.92
C GLU A 111 13.77 4.26 -14.70
N ASP A 112 13.93 3.62 -13.54
CA ASP A 112 15.05 2.73 -13.21
C ASP A 112 14.86 1.30 -13.73
N ARG A 113 13.86 1.07 -14.59
CA ARG A 113 13.45 -0.23 -15.15
C ARG A 113 13.00 -1.24 -14.09
N THR A 114 12.71 -0.77 -12.87
CA THR A 114 12.07 -1.60 -11.84
C THR A 114 10.56 -1.52 -11.97
N GLN A 115 9.88 -2.55 -11.46
CA GLN A 115 8.41 -2.56 -11.37
C GLN A 115 7.98 -2.57 -9.90
N ARG A 116 6.86 -1.93 -9.60
CA ARG A 116 6.26 -1.99 -8.26
C ARG A 116 4.76 -2.17 -8.37
N PHE A 117 4.20 -3.03 -7.52
CA PHE A 117 2.77 -3.05 -7.31
C PHE A 117 2.35 -1.87 -6.45
N GLN A 118 1.25 -1.23 -6.84
CA GLN A 118 0.54 -0.20 -6.08
C GLN A 118 -0.81 -0.80 -5.69
N LEU A 119 -0.94 -1.21 -4.43
CA LEU A 119 -2.19 -1.71 -3.86
C LEU A 119 -2.92 -0.50 -3.28
N ILE A 120 -4.16 -0.31 -3.72
CA ILE A 120 -5.02 0.81 -3.36
C ILE A 120 -6.06 0.28 -2.38
N GLY A 121 -6.05 0.78 -1.14
CA GLY A 121 -7.06 0.48 -0.14
C GLY A 121 -8.05 1.64 0.00
N THR A 122 -9.34 1.36 -0.17
CA THR A 122 -10.41 2.33 0.00
C THR A 122 -11.22 2.05 1.26
N PHE A 123 -11.49 3.10 2.04
CA PHE A 123 -12.08 2.98 3.37
C PHE A 123 -13.18 4.00 3.61
N GLU A 124 -14.13 3.67 4.50
CA GLU A 124 -15.18 4.54 5.04
C GLU A 124 -14.59 5.60 6.00
N SER A 125 -13.53 6.28 5.55
CA SER A 125 -12.88 7.36 6.27
C SER A 125 -12.24 8.33 5.26
N ARG A 126 -11.72 9.47 5.73
CA ARG A 126 -10.94 10.37 4.85
C ARG A 126 -9.60 9.76 4.45
N ALA A 127 -9.03 8.94 5.34
CA ALA A 127 -7.77 8.27 5.10
C ALA A 127 -7.98 7.04 4.22
N GLN A 128 -7.31 7.02 3.10
CA GLN A 128 -7.22 5.91 2.17
C GLN A 128 -5.77 5.41 2.19
N MET A 129 -5.51 4.22 1.68
CA MET A 129 -4.20 3.60 1.79
C MET A 129 -3.58 3.31 0.43
N LEU A 130 -2.28 3.54 0.33
CA LEU A 130 -1.44 3.00 -0.72
C LEU A 130 -0.40 2.10 -0.06
N VAL A 131 -0.35 0.84 -0.48
CA VAL A 131 0.76 -0.07 -0.17
C VAL A 131 1.58 -0.28 -1.44
N VAL A 132 2.89 -0.15 -1.32
CA VAL A 132 3.84 -0.33 -2.42
C VAL A 132 4.65 -1.59 -2.18
N ILE A 133 4.56 -2.53 -3.12
CA ILE A 133 5.36 -3.76 -3.10
C ILE A 133 6.37 -3.67 -4.24
N ALA A 134 7.66 -3.72 -3.94
CA ALA A 134 8.69 -3.73 -4.95
C ALA A 134 8.82 -5.14 -5.56
N LYS A 135 8.81 -5.23 -6.88
CA LYS A 135 8.94 -6.50 -7.60
C LYS A 135 10.41 -6.68 -8.02
N TYR A 136 11.22 -7.17 -7.07
CA TYR A 136 12.61 -7.58 -7.30
C TYR A 136 12.69 -9.12 -7.42
N GLU A 137 13.74 -9.76 -6.87
CA GLU A 137 13.85 -11.22 -6.79
C GLU A 137 12.69 -11.83 -5.98
N ASN A 138 12.37 -11.19 -4.85
CA ASN A 138 11.15 -11.42 -4.09
C ASN A 138 10.28 -10.17 -4.12
N GLN A 139 8.97 -10.34 -3.96
CA GLN A 139 8.03 -9.24 -3.84
C GLN A 139 8.12 -8.68 -2.42
N THR A 140 8.74 -7.53 -2.21
CA THR A 140 9.00 -7.00 -0.85
C THR A 140 8.10 -5.81 -0.54
N LEU A 141 7.54 -5.77 0.67
CA LEU A 141 6.88 -4.57 1.18
C LEU A 141 7.87 -3.41 1.22
N TRP A 142 7.67 -2.43 0.33
CA TRP A 142 8.57 -1.28 0.19
C TRP A 142 8.10 -0.07 1.00
N ASN A 143 6.78 0.17 1.00
CA ASN A 143 6.21 1.27 1.78
C ASN A 143 4.71 1.12 1.94
N PHE A 144 4.13 1.85 2.88
CA PHE A 144 2.72 2.21 2.83
C PHE A 144 2.51 3.64 3.29
N MET A 145 1.49 4.30 2.75
CA MET A 145 1.19 5.69 3.06
C MET A 145 -0.32 5.93 3.03
N HIS A 146 -0.82 6.65 4.04
CA HIS A 146 -2.18 7.13 4.03
C HIS A 146 -2.30 8.41 3.20
N THR A 147 -3.41 8.57 2.48
CA THR A 147 -3.71 9.81 1.76
C THR A 147 -5.19 9.92 1.45
N GLU A 148 -5.62 10.98 0.76
CA GLU A 148 -7.02 11.15 0.35
C GLU A 148 -7.29 10.48 -1.00
N ALA A 149 -8.54 10.09 -1.26
CA ALA A 149 -8.97 9.46 -2.51
C ALA A 149 -8.48 10.21 -3.77
N LYS A 150 -8.60 11.56 -3.77
CA LYS A 150 -8.11 12.42 -4.87
C LYS A 150 -6.64 12.19 -5.17
N LYS A 151 -5.81 12.10 -4.13
CA LYS A 151 -4.35 11.94 -4.25
C LYS A 151 -3.99 10.50 -4.63
N LEU A 152 -4.81 9.50 -4.30
CA LEU A 152 -4.61 8.12 -4.72
C LEU A 152 -4.80 7.90 -6.22
N ASN A 153 -5.64 8.70 -6.90
CA ASN A 153 -5.80 8.59 -8.36
C ASN A 153 -4.47 8.68 -9.11
N LYS A 154 -3.51 9.48 -8.62
CA LYS A 154 -2.18 9.58 -9.25
C LYS A 154 -1.41 8.26 -9.20
N HIS A 155 -1.77 7.32 -8.33
CA HIS A 155 -1.13 6.01 -8.17
C HIS A 155 -1.69 4.92 -9.09
N ARG A 156 -2.82 5.21 -9.77
CA ARG A 156 -3.51 4.30 -10.66
C ARG A 156 -2.98 4.45 -12.09
N CYS A 157 -1.78 3.94 -12.32
CA CYS A 157 -1.12 3.97 -13.63
C CYS A 157 -0.33 2.68 -13.92
N GLY A 158 -0.17 2.38 -15.21
CA GLY A 158 0.43 1.13 -15.66
C GLY A 158 -0.63 0.06 -15.89
N LYS A 159 -0.27 -1.20 -15.64
CA LYS A 159 -1.17 -2.34 -15.87
C LYS A 159 -2.09 -2.55 -14.66
N LEU A 160 -3.40 -2.45 -14.85
CA LEU A 160 -4.37 -2.89 -13.84
C LEU A 160 -4.32 -4.41 -13.73
N ILE A 161 -4.02 -4.93 -12.54
CA ILE A 161 -3.94 -6.36 -12.22
C ILE A 161 -5.24 -6.87 -11.62
N PHE A 162 -5.85 -6.08 -10.74
CA PHE A 162 -7.08 -6.46 -10.03
C PHE A 162 -7.91 -5.23 -9.67
N GLN A 163 -9.24 -5.39 -9.61
CA GLN A 163 -10.19 -4.43 -9.06
C GLN A 163 -11.36 -5.16 -8.38
N ARG A 164 -11.70 -4.83 -7.12
CA ARG A 164 -12.69 -5.54 -6.29
C ARG A 164 -14.10 -5.65 -6.89
N LYS A 165 -14.48 -4.76 -7.81
CA LYS A 165 -15.78 -4.81 -8.51
C LYS A 165 -15.72 -5.33 -9.95
N ARG A 166 -14.53 -5.72 -10.42
CA ARG A 166 -14.31 -6.23 -11.76
C ARG A 166 -13.61 -7.58 -11.63
N VAL A 167 -14.39 -8.62 -11.35
CA VAL A 167 -13.96 -9.99 -11.63
C VAL A 167 -13.89 -10.09 -13.15
N ILE A 168 -12.70 -9.92 -13.73
CA ILE A 168 -12.46 -10.41 -15.08
C ILE A 168 -12.33 -11.93 -14.89
N ALA A 169 -13.40 -12.64 -15.25
CA ALA A 169 -13.38 -14.09 -15.38
C ALA A 169 -12.40 -14.52 -16.48
#